data_AF-W4LIU3-F1
#
_entry.id   AF-W4LIU3-F1
#
_cell.length_a   1.000
_cell.length_b   1.000
_cell.length_c   1.000
_cell.angle_alpha   90.00
_cell.angle_beta   90.00
_cell.angle_gamma   90.00
#
_symmetry.space_group_name_H-M   'P 1'
#
loop_
_entity.id
_entity.type
_entity.pdbx_description
1 polymer ?
#
loop_
_entity_poly.entity_id
_entity_poly.type
_entity_poly.pdbx_seq_one_letter_code
_entity_poly.pdbx_strand_id
1 'polypeptide(L)'
;MAVDPQDGASVPLFHPRQDDWRDHFVWSVDGLRLLGQTPVGRATIEALEMNHERTINIRAEDMKVRRHPPEVDPRQEIEASDQ
;
A
#
# COMPACT_ATOMS: atom_id res chain seq x y z
N MET A 1 -6.63 -17.15 -1.41
CA MET A 1 -7.75 -16.20 -1.29
C MET A 1 -7.64 -15.51 0.06
N ALA A 2 -8.04 -14.25 0.13
CA ALA A 2 -8.15 -13.43 1.33
C ALA A 2 -9.43 -12.60 1.27
N VAL A 3 -9.88 -12.09 2.42
CA VAL A 3 -11.10 -11.29 2.50
C VAL A 3 -10.71 -9.82 2.31
N ASP A 4 -11.36 -9.13 1.36
CA ASP A 4 -11.24 -7.68 1.27
C ASP A 4 -11.93 -7.03 2.49
N PRO A 5 -11.21 -6.25 3.31
CA PRO A 5 -11.77 -5.64 4.51
C PRO A 5 -12.87 -4.60 4.21
N GLN A 6 -12.98 -4.08 2.99
CA GLN A 6 -13.97 -3.05 2.67
C GLN A 6 -15.37 -3.61 2.38
N ASP A 7 -15.47 -4.70 1.63
CA ASP A 7 -16.75 -5.26 1.17
C ASP A 7 -16.98 -6.72 1.63
N GLY A 8 -15.98 -7.36 2.23
CA GLY A 8 -16.04 -8.74 2.71
C GLY A 8 -15.88 -9.80 1.60
N ALA A 9 -15.58 -9.41 0.37
CA ALA A 9 -15.43 -10.34 -0.74
C ALA A 9 -14.17 -11.21 -0.60
N SER A 10 -14.29 -12.50 -0.91
CA SER A 10 -13.14 -13.40 -1.01
C SER A 10 -12.47 -13.22 -2.37
N VAL A 11 -11.24 -12.69 -2.37
CA VAL A 11 -10.46 -12.35 -3.57
C VAL A 11 -9.08 -13.05 -3.54
N PRO A 12 -8.41 -13.24 -4.69
CA PRO A 12 -7.03 -13.71 -4.68
C PRO A 12 -6.10 -12.70 -4.00
N LEU A 13 -4.92 -13.17 -3.57
CA LEU A 13 -3.84 -12.27 -3.18
C LEU A 13 -3.13 -11.78 -4.45
N PHE A 14 -2.43 -10.65 -4.33
CA PHE A 14 -1.60 -10.09 -5.40
C PHE A 14 -0.55 -11.11 -5.88
N HIS A 15 -0.41 -11.22 -7.20
CA HIS A 15 0.56 -12.08 -7.85
C HIS A 15 1.69 -11.24 -8.48
N PRO A 16 2.87 -11.14 -7.85
CA PRO A 16 3.96 -10.24 -8.29
C PRO A 16 4.56 -10.54 -9.68
N ARG A 17 4.18 -11.66 -10.31
CA ARG A 17 4.61 -12.04 -11.67
C ARG A 17 3.53 -11.82 -12.73
N GLN A 18 2.29 -11.56 -12.33
CA GLN A 18 1.14 -11.45 -13.23
C GLN A 18 0.43 -10.09 -13.11
N ASP A 19 0.48 -9.48 -11.93
CA ASP A 19 -0.21 -8.23 -11.61
C ASP A 19 0.79 -7.06 -11.62
N ASP A 20 0.38 -5.87 -12.09
CA ASP A 20 1.18 -4.63 -11.97
C ASP A 20 1.00 -4.03 -10.57
N TRP A 21 2.11 -3.81 -9.86
CA TRP A 21 2.12 -3.21 -8.53
C TRP A 21 1.31 -1.91 -8.45
N ARG A 22 1.42 -1.05 -9.47
CA ARG A 22 0.83 0.30 -9.49
C ARG A 22 -0.68 0.31 -9.62
N ASP A 23 -1.26 -0.76 -10.13
CA ASP A 23 -2.72 -0.92 -10.24
C ASP A 23 -3.32 -1.28 -8.88
N HIS A 24 -2.57 -1.96 -8.02
CA HIS A 24 -3.06 -2.50 -6.76
C HIS A 24 -2.69 -1.67 -5.55
N PHE A 25 -1.54 -0.98 -5.60
CA PHE A 25 -0.96 -0.32 -4.44
C PHE A 25 -0.50 1.09 -4.72
N VAL A 26 -0.65 1.95 -3.71
CA VAL A 26 -0.12 3.31 -3.68
C VAL A 26 0.38 3.60 -2.27
N TRP A 27 1.47 4.35 -2.14
CA TRP A 27 1.91 4.82 -0.83
C TRP A 27 1.04 5.98 -0.35
N SER A 28 0.76 6.05 0.94
CA SER A 28 0.19 7.24 1.57
C SER A 28 1.06 8.47 1.32
N VAL A 29 0.48 9.67 1.49
CA VAL A 29 1.17 10.95 1.29
C VAL A 29 2.51 11.01 2.07
N ASP A 30 2.50 10.50 3.30
CA ASP A 30 3.68 10.43 4.18
C ASP A 30 4.67 9.32 3.80
N GLY A 31 4.35 8.47 2.83
CA GLY A 31 5.18 7.37 2.37
C GLY A 31 5.30 6.20 3.36
N LEU A 32 4.49 6.13 4.42
CA LEU A 32 4.66 5.14 5.49
C LEU A 32 3.74 3.92 5.36
N ARG A 33 2.54 4.13 4.82
CA ARG A 33 1.50 3.10 4.69
C ARG A 33 1.28 2.75 3.24
N LEU A 34 1.15 1.47 2.95
CA LEU A 34 0.65 0.99 1.67
C LEU A 34 -0.87 1.03 1.68
N LEU A 35 -1.47 1.58 0.64
CA LEU A 35 -2.92 1.67 0.46
C LEU A 35 -3.33 0.80 -0.72
N GLY A 36 -4.35 -0.04 -0.51
CA GLY A 36 -4.88 -0.91 -1.55
C GLY A 36 -5.89 -0.17 -2.42
N GLN A 37 -5.57 -0.01 -3.71
CA GLN A 37 -6.43 0.66 -4.69
C GLN A 37 -7.54 -0.26 -5.23
N THR A 38 -7.39 -1.57 -5.04
CA THR A 38 -8.31 -2.62 -5.49
C THR A 38 -8.64 -3.59 -4.35
N PRO A 39 -9.71 -4.40 -4.46
CA PRO A 39 -10.00 -5.46 -3.51
C PRO A 39 -8.82 -6.40 -3.27
N VAL A 40 -8.13 -6.82 -4.34
CA VAL A 40 -6.91 -7.65 -4.25
C VAL A 40 -5.82 -6.93 -3.45
N GLY A 41 -5.60 -5.64 -3.69
CA GLY A 41 -4.59 -4.86 -2.96
C GLY A 41 -4.92 -4.74 -1.47
N ARG A 42 -6.17 -4.37 -1.13
CA ARG A 42 -6.62 -4.26 0.26
C ARG A 42 -6.55 -5.58 1.01
N ALA A 43 -7.08 -6.65 0.41
CA ALA A 43 -7.02 -7.99 0.98
C ALA A 43 -5.58 -8.48 1.17
N THR A 44 -4.67 -8.13 0.25
CA THR A 44 -3.24 -8.48 0.35
C THR A 44 -2.55 -7.74 1.48
N ILE A 45 -2.79 -6.43 1.62
CA ILE A 45 -2.22 -5.63 2.71
C ILE A 45 -2.64 -6.19 4.07
N GLU A 46 -3.92 -6.52 4.22
CA GLU A 46 -4.47 -7.05 5.47
C GLU A 46 -3.95 -8.46 5.75
N ALA A 47 -4.07 -9.38 4.79
CA ALA A 47 -3.68 -10.78 4.98
C ALA A 47 -2.18 -11.00 5.21
N LEU A 48 -1.33 -10.10 4.67
CA LEU A 48 0.12 -10.16 4.82
C LEU A 48 0.66 -9.14 5.84
N GLU A 49 -0.22 -8.42 6.54
CA GLU A 49 0.13 -7.41 7.54
C GLU A 49 1.18 -6.40 7.03
N MET A 50 1.06 -5.95 5.79
CA MET A 50 2.07 -5.10 5.13
C MET A 50 2.29 -3.74 5.81
N ASN A 51 1.35 -3.34 6.66
CA ASN A 51 1.38 -2.10 7.45
C ASN A 51 1.53 -2.37 8.96
N HIS A 52 2.11 -3.51 9.34
CA HIS A 52 2.44 -3.80 10.74
C HIS A 52 3.32 -2.68 11.35
N GLU A 53 3.07 -2.33 12.61
CA GLU A 53 3.69 -1.18 13.30
C GLU A 53 5.22 -1.17 13.19
N ARG A 54 5.85 -2.33 13.41
CA ARG A 54 7.31 -2.49 13.25
C ARG A 54 7.79 -2.09 11.85
N THR A 55 7.07 -2.49 10.80
CA THR A 55 7.43 -2.19 9.41
C THR A 55 7.31 -0.70 9.12
N ILE A 56 6.26 -0.05 9.64
CA ILE A 56 6.07 1.40 9.55
C ILE A 56 7.22 2.15 10.22
N ASN A 57 7.64 1.72 11.42
CA ASN A 57 8.74 2.36 12.14
C ASN A 57 10.07 2.23 11.38
N ILE A 58 10.32 1.07 10.74
CA ILE A 58 11.50 0.90 9.87
C ILE A 58 11.44 1.85 8.66
N ARG A 59 10.28 1.93 7.98
CA ARG A 59 10.08 2.86 6.85
C ARG A 59 10.34 4.31 7.28
N ALA A 60 9.89 4.71 8.47
CA ALA A 60 10.13 6.05 9.01
C ALA A 60 11.61 6.36 9.22
N GLU A 61 12.41 5.41 9.70
CA GLU A 61 13.87 5.57 9.80
C GLU A 61 14.54 5.60 8.42
N ASP A 62 14.12 4.73 7.50
CA ASP A 62 14.65 4.67 6.13
C ASP A 62 14.32 5.95 5.32
N MET A 63 13.20 6.61 5.59
CA MET A 63 12.86 7.91 4.99
C MET A 63 13.87 8.99 5.35
N LYS A 64 14.39 9.00 6.59
CA LYS A 64 15.40 9.99 7.03
C LYS A 64 16.68 9.93 6.22
N VAL A 65 16.99 8.75 5.66
CA VAL A 65 18.15 8.50 4.80
C VAL A 65 17.77 8.35 3.32
N ARG A 66 16.54 8.72 2.93
CA ARG A 66 16.02 8.67 1.55
C ARG A 66 16.09 7.29 0.89
N ARG A 67 16.02 6.21 1.67
CA ARG A 67 15.91 4.84 1.14
C ARG A 67 14.46 4.46 0.82
N HIS A 68 13.49 5.16 1.40
CA HIS A 68 12.07 4.82 1.30
C HIS A 68 11.20 6.07 1.08
N PRO A 69 10.04 5.91 0.40
CA PRO A 69 9.67 4.80 -0.51
C PRO A 69 10.44 4.87 -1.84
N PRO A 70 10.37 3.82 -2.68
CA PRO A 70 10.98 3.83 -4.01
C PRO A 70 10.49 5.03 -4.84
N GLU A 71 11.40 5.69 -5.57
CA GLU A 71 11.06 6.91 -6.34
C GLU A 71 10.06 6.65 -7.47
N VAL A 72 10.03 5.43 -8.00
CA VAL A 72 9.15 5.02 -9.10
C VAL A 72 7.78 4.54 -8.62
N ASP A 73 7.60 4.37 -7.31
CA ASP A 73 6.34 3.90 -6.77
C ASP A 73 5.33 5.05 -6.65
N PRO A 74 4.05 4.79 -6.94
CA PRO A 74 3.03 5.81 -6.90
C PRO A 74 2.77 6.22 -5.44
N ARG A 75 2.53 7.52 -5.25
CA ARG A 75 2.10 8.09 -3.97
C ARG A 75 0.76 8.80 -4.15
N GLN A 76 -0.06 8.76 -3.11
CA GLN A 76 -1.28 9.54 -3.08
C GLN A 76 -0.92 11.02 -3.16
N GLU A 77 -1.54 11.74 -4.08
CA GLU A 77 -1.40 13.19 -4.17
C GLU A 77 -2.25 13.84 -3.07
N ILE A 78 -1.77 14.97 -2.54
CA ILE A 78 -2.63 15.82 -1.72
C ILE A 78 -3.57 16.50 -2.71
N GLU A 79 -4.82 16.05 -2.79
CA GLU A 79 -5.86 16.88 -3.39
C GLU A 79 -5.92 18.16 -2.55
N ALA A 80 -5.42 19.26 -3.10
CA ALA A 80 -5.71 20.57 -2.57
C ALA A 80 -7.23 20.71 -2.64
N SER A 81 -7.91 20.48 -1.51
CA SER A 81 -9.32 20.80 -1.38
C SER A 81 -9.44 22.31 -1.52
N ASP A 82 -9.62 22.79 -2.74
CA ASP A 82 -10.10 24.13 -3.01
C ASP A 82 -11.50 24.24 -2.39
N GLN A 83 -11.55 24.86 -1.21
CA GLN A 83 -12.76 25.41 -0.59
C GLN A 83 -12.42 26.78 0.00
#